data_AF-A0A2D7WU16-F1
#
_entry.id   AF-A0A2D7WU16-F1
#
_cell.length_a   1.000
_cell.length_b   1.000
_cell.length_c   1.000
_cell.angle_alpha   90.00
_cell.angle_beta   90.00
_cell.angle_gamma   90.00
#
_symmetry.space_group_name_H-M   'P 1'
#
loop_
_entity.id
_entity.type
_entity.pdbx_description
1 polymer ?
#
loop_
_entity_poly.entity_id
_entity_poly.type
_entity_poly.pdbx_seq_one_letter_code
_entity_poly.pdbx_strand_id
1 'polypeptide(L)'
;MAQKTQLQQFYIPEEQSIYLLSHDDAKKLKDWVALCAAQLRQLGYQNIELIGKGAYGFVFSGRLPGTAAGGPEHVFKFTRINLPRHLQDRLEDEAYILEQVRHPRVPRLISYQRANNQPILVMERAAGLNLEEVSLRDGRLKPRLIMRIADQLADTLRNLRRENGPAGRPIVHGDIKPSNLVFDASTENIALIDWGSSVFAQLDANQQFITANVMELMSDNLQQTNARLGDVYFIGEEQLNGGLSSPRFDEQGAAGTLYALASAQSCRFGHRAIPATSLGLPMEFARMLDGMLSPDPETRRKAGDYYLTEMPRMARTVMIDLPETPVAAQVPVWVRASDQEIDTVVYSSRKSFLREEGAPETLNDVNDVQLDRYYKNFMQGMGETEKAFLAAVSRLGRYPVEGGLAVRWETDGIYIDTSLNLHDPALKSAFVQAVNNMVFLAQAIYRKGIFKSCLFNARNTLHVDRDEPTHPFVVSPDMKLHYEVSPAPEVEDESRVHSYFEDGPDPEEFLVLPDTIIHALEELNAIHHTGMIIFEALPRHLKIHSHYRLLDPEQESEFSRLLDDILSAVEQITGLGVSGFMKMPYKDTRFFPHIERLPERYYPRNPRTEHAST
;
A
#
# COMPACT_ATOMS: atom_id res chain seq x y z
N MET A 1 23.57 -33.28 25.77
CA MET A 1 22.29 -33.62 25.12
C MET A 1 21.86 -32.40 24.36
N ALA A 2 22.05 -32.39 23.04
CA ALA A 2 21.58 -31.30 22.19
C ALA A 2 20.05 -31.32 22.21
N GLN A 3 19.41 -30.23 22.64
CA GLN A 3 17.98 -30.04 22.44
C GLN A 3 17.73 -30.10 20.93
N LYS A 4 16.96 -31.08 20.46
CA LYS A 4 16.37 -31.06 19.12
C LYS A 4 15.47 -29.83 19.06
N THR A 5 15.92 -28.81 18.35
CA THR A 5 15.12 -27.63 18.06
C THR A 5 14.03 -28.03 17.07
N GLN A 6 12.78 -28.00 17.51
CA GLN A 6 11.61 -28.28 16.67
C GLN A 6 11.35 -27.08 15.77
N LEU A 7 11.19 -27.35 14.46
CA LEU A 7 10.78 -26.34 13.48
C LEU A 7 9.36 -25.85 13.79
N GLN A 8 9.16 -24.53 13.79
CA GLN A 8 7.89 -23.86 14.09
C GLN A 8 7.38 -23.12 12.83
N GLN A 9 6.07 -23.15 12.61
CA GLN A 9 5.34 -22.64 11.43
C GLN A 9 4.90 -21.18 11.67
N PHE A 10 4.44 -20.40 10.65
CA PHE A 10 3.93 -19.00 10.78
C PHE A 10 3.06 -18.56 9.54
N TYR A 11 2.36 -17.39 9.59
CA TYR A 11 1.99 -16.42 8.50
C TYR A 11 0.51 -16.04 8.21
N ILE A 12 0.31 -14.83 7.64
CA ILE A 12 -0.94 -14.28 7.07
C ILE A 12 -0.65 -13.55 5.72
N PRO A 13 -1.43 -13.76 4.65
CA PRO A 13 -1.25 -13.09 3.35
C PRO A 13 -1.64 -11.60 3.37
N GLU A 14 -0.89 -10.77 2.64
CA GLU A 14 -1.26 -9.40 2.28
C GLU A 14 -1.52 -9.28 0.78
N GLU A 15 -2.51 -8.46 0.40
CA GLU A 15 -2.91 -8.06 -0.96
C GLU A 15 -2.66 -9.05 -2.11
N GLN A 16 -3.75 -9.51 -2.72
CA GLN A 16 -3.71 -10.50 -3.80
C GLN A 16 -3.23 -9.86 -5.12
N SER A 17 -1.96 -10.09 -5.48
CA SER A 17 -1.48 -10.00 -6.86
C SER A 17 -2.36 -10.81 -7.82
N ILE A 18 -2.43 -10.42 -9.10
CA ILE A 18 -3.20 -11.16 -10.12
C ILE A 18 -2.75 -12.62 -10.25
N TYR A 19 -1.46 -12.88 -9.99
CA TYR A 19 -0.88 -14.22 -9.99
C TYR A 19 -1.34 -15.05 -8.79
N LEU A 20 -1.89 -14.41 -7.75
CA LEU A 20 -2.49 -15.10 -6.59
C LEU A 20 -3.96 -15.45 -6.79
N LEU A 21 -4.57 -15.02 -7.90
CA LEU A 21 -5.94 -15.40 -8.25
C LEU A 21 -6.00 -16.86 -8.70
N SER A 22 -7.13 -17.51 -8.46
CA SER A 22 -7.42 -18.80 -9.08
C SER A 22 -7.35 -18.68 -10.61
N HIS A 23 -7.05 -19.78 -11.30
CA HIS A 23 -6.99 -19.79 -12.77
C HIS A 23 -8.32 -19.31 -13.39
N ASP A 24 -9.44 -19.67 -12.76
CA ASP A 24 -10.78 -19.25 -13.16
C ASP A 24 -11.01 -17.74 -12.98
N ASP A 25 -10.55 -17.14 -11.90
CA ASP A 25 -10.75 -15.70 -11.65
C ASP A 25 -9.83 -14.84 -12.51
N ALA A 26 -8.60 -15.30 -12.77
CA ALA A 26 -7.71 -14.66 -13.73
C ALA A 26 -8.29 -14.69 -15.15
N LYS A 27 -8.92 -15.80 -15.56
CA LYS A 27 -9.60 -15.93 -16.85
C LYS A 27 -10.82 -15.00 -16.94
N LYS A 28 -11.71 -15.01 -15.93
CA LYS A 28 -12.86 -14.09 -15.87
C LYS A 28 -12.42 -12.64 -16.00
N LEU A 29 -11.34 -12.25 -15.33
CA LEU A 29 -10.80 -10.90 -15.39
C LEU A 29 -10.36 -10.53 -16.81
N LYS A 30 -9.60 -11.40 -17.48
CA LYS A 30 -9.15 -11.19 -18.86
C LYS A 30 -10.32 -11.07 -19.83
N ASP A 31 -11.31 -11.94 -19.72
CA ASP A 31 -12.51 -11.92 -20.56
C ASP A 31 -13.29 -10.61 -20.40
N TRP A 32 -13.39 -10.12 -19.15
CA TRP A 32 -14.09 -8.88 -18.84
C TRP A 32 -13.37 -7.63 -19.38
N VAL A 33 -12.04 -7.61 -19.27
CA VAL A 33 -11.19 -6.55 -19.85
C VAL A 33 -11.35 -6.50 -21.37
N ALA A 34 -11.35 -7.66 -22.03
CA ALA A 34 -11.57 -7.75 -23.47
C ALA A 34 -12.96 -7.25 -23.89
N LEU A 35 -13.99 -7.56 -23.11
CA LEU A 35 -15.36 -7.10 -23.35
C LEU A 35 -15.49 -5.58 -23.24
N CYS A 36 -14.92 -4.96 -22.20
CA CYS A 36 -14.93 -3.49 -22.05
C CYS A 36 -14.16 -2.81 -23.19
N ALA A 37 -13.00 -3.35 -23.56
CA ALA A 37 -12.22 -2.82 -24.68
C ALA A 37 -12.98 -2.92 -26.02
N ALA A 38 -13.73 -4.00 -26.24
CA ALA A 38 -14.58 -4.14 -27.43
C ALA A 38 -15.73 -3.13 -27.44
N GLN A 39 -16.39 -2.89 -26.31
CA GLN A 39 -17.43 -1.86 -26.19
C GLN A 39 -16.89 -0.46 -26.48
N LEU A 40 -15.72 -0.11 -25.93
CA LEU A 40 -15.09 1.19 -26.21
C LEU A 40 -14.72 1.37 -27.68
N ARG A 41 -14.27 0.30 -28.36
CA ARG A 41 -14.03 0.33 -29.81
C ARG A 41 -15.32 0.53 -30.61
N GLN A 42 -16.43 -0.07 -30.20
CA GLN A 42 -17.74 0.16 -30.82
C GLN A 42 -18.23 1.59 -30.65
N LEU A 43 -17.87 2.23 -29.53
CA LEU A 43 -18.11 3.65 -29.27
C LEU A 43 -17.15 4.58 -30.05
N GLY A 44 -16.25 4.02 -30.85
CA GLY A 44 -15.34 4.74 -31.73
C GLY A 44 -13.95 5.00 -31.13
N TYR A 45 -13.65 4.53 -29.93
CA TYR A 45 -12.35 4.79 -29.29
C TYR A 45 -11.26 3.78 -29.74
N GLN A 46 -10.02 4.24 -29.77
CA GLN A 46 -8.82 3.48 -30.16
C GLN A 46 -7.74 3.56 -29.06
N ASN A 47 -6.72 2.70 -29.15
CA ASN A 47 -5.63 2.57 -28.17
C ASN A 47 -6.16 2.38 -26.75
N ILE A 48 -7.05 1.38 -26.59
CA ILE A 48 -7.66 1.10 -25.30
C ILE A 48 -6.68 0.37 -24.39
N GLU A 49 -6.39 0.97 -23.25
CA GLU A 49 -5.51 0.41 -22.24
C GLU A 49 -6.22 0.38 -20.89
N LEU A 50 -6.10 -0.72 -20.15
CA LEU A 50 -6.54 -0.78 -18.76
C LEU A 50 -5.51 -0.02 -17.92
N ILE A 51 -5.95 1.04 -17.24
CA ILE A 51 -5.09 1.90 -16.43
C ILE A 51 -5.39 1.79 -14.93
N GLY A 52 -6.46 1.11 -14.54
CA GLY A 52 -6.80 0.89 -13.14
C GLY A 52 -7.85 -0.20 -12.93
N LYS A 53 -7.76 -0.89 -11.79
CA LYS A 53 -8.71 -1.90 -11.34
C LYS A 53 -9.03 -1.64 -9.86
N GLY A 54 -10.31 -1.66 -9.51
CA GLY A 54 -10.75 -1.50 -8.12
C GLY A 54 -11.89 -2.45 -7.74
N ALA A 55 -12.33 -2.36 -6.49
CA ALA A 55 -13.45 -3.16 -5.96
C ALA A 55 -14.77 -2.87 -6.69
N TYR A 56 -14.98 -1.61 -7.08
CA TYR A 56 -16.24 -1.14 -7.68
C TYR A 56 -16.24 -1.18 -9.22
N GLY A 57 -15.08 -1.37 -9.85
CA GLY A 57 -14.99 -1.16 -11.29
C GLY A 57 -13.61 -1.27 -11.93
N PHE A 58 -13.58 -0.92 -13.20
CA PHE A 58 -12.39 -0.92 -14.06
C PHE A 58 -12.24 0.44 -14.72
N VAL A 59 -11.00 0.87 -14.90
CA VAL A 59 -10.66 2.17 -15.47
C VAL A 59 -9.80 1.96 -16.70
N PHE A 60 -10.25 2.48 -17.83
CA PHE A 60 -9.55 2.39 -19.11
C PHE A 60 -9.16 3.78 -19.60
N SER A 61 -8.13 3.85 -20.44
CA SER A 61 -7.83 5.03 -21.25
C SER A 61 -8.07 4.74 -22.73
N GLY A 62 -8.31 5.78 -23.52
CA GLY A 62 -8.49 5.67 -24.96
C GLY A 62 -8.60 7.01 -25.67
N ARG A 63 -8.53 6.99 -27.00
CA ARG A 63 -8.55 8.19 -27.87
C ARG A 63 -9.63 8.10 -28.94
N LEU A 64 -10.15 9.24 -29.37
CA LEU A 64 -10.98 9.31 -30.57
C LEU A 64 -10.13 9.22 -31.85
N PRO A 65 -10.66 8.67 -32.96
CA PRO A 65 -9.92 8.56 -34.21
C PRO A 65 -9.57 9.94 -34.78
N GLY A 66 -8.39 10.07 -35.38
CA GLY A 66 -7.94 11.34 -35.97
C GLY A 66 -7.42 12.37 -34.97
N THR A 67 -7.34 12.03 -33.68
CA THR A 67 -6.53 12.80 -32.72
C THR A 67 -5.04 12.57 -33.03
N ALA A 68 -4.27 13.66 -33.17
CA ALA A 68 -2.83 13.58 -33.38
C ALA A 68 -2.14 12.86 -32.20
N ALA A 69 -0.89 12.41 -32.38
CA ALA A 69 -0.08 11.96 -31.26
C ALA A 69 0.04 13.10 -30.23
N GLY A 70 -0.58 12.93 -29.06
CA GLY A 70 -0.72 13.97 -28.02
C GLY A 70 -2.07 14.71 -28.00
N GLY A 71 -3.05 14.29 -28.79
CA GLY A 71 -4.43 14.77 -28.69
C GLY A 71 -5.14 14.31 -27.41
N PRO A 72 -6.36 14.82 -27.14
CA PRO A 72 -7.06 14.57 -25.88
C PRO A 72 -7.33 13.07 -25.70
N GLU A 73 -6.85 12.54 -24.59
CA GLU A 73 -7.18 11.20 -24.10
C GLU A 73 -8.35 11.28 -23.13
N HIS A 74 -9.13 10.22 -23.10
CA HIS A 74 -10.25 10.05 -22.19
C HIS A 74 -10.00 8.88 -21.25
N VAL A 75 -10.57 9.00 -20.06
CA VAL A 75 -10.63 7.95 -19.05
C VAL A 75 -12.07 7.43 -18.98
N PHE A 76 -12.23 6.12 -18.93
CA PHE A 76 -13.51 5.42 -18.88
C PHE A 76 -13.59 4.59 -17.60
N LYS A 77 -14.52 4.93 -16.71
CA LYS A 77 -14.79 4.15 -15.50
C LYS A 77 -16.05 3.31 -15.69
N PHE A 78 -15.91 2.01 -15.49
CA PHE A 78 -16.98 1.02 -15.60
C PHE A 78 -17.31 0.45 -14.23
N THR A 79 -18.59 0.34 -13.88
CA THR A 79 -19.01 -0.46 -12.73
C THR A 79 -19.06 -1.95 -13.11
N ARG A 80 -18.74 -2.84 -12.16
CA ARG A 80 -18.94 -4.28 -12.38
C ARG A 80 -20.45 -4.59 -12.47
N ILE A 81 -20.85 -5.38 -13.47
CA ILE A 81 -22.28 -5.67 -13.78
C ILE A 81 -22.95 -6.49 -12.67
N ASN A 82 -22.18 -7.28 -11.91
CA ASN A 82 -22.66 -8.10 -10.82
C ASN A 82 -22.89 -7.34 -9.50
N LEU A 83 -22.56 -6.04 -9.44
CA LEU A 83 -22.80 -5.24 -8.24
C LEU A 83 -24.29 -4.90 -8.10
N PRO A 84 -24.81 -4.85 -6.86
CA PRO A 84 -26.14 -4.34 -6.57
C PRO A 84 -26.41 -2.97 -7.22
N ARG A 85 -27.66 -2.71 -7.61
CA ARG A 85 -28.06 -1.50 -8.34
C ARG A 85 -27.65 -0.20 -7.62
N HIS A 86 -27.81 -0.14 -6.31
CA HIS A 86 -27.39 1.00 -5.49
C HIS A 86 -25.87 1.28 -5.52
N LEU A 87 -25.03 0.27 -5.83
CA LEU A 87 -23.59 0.48 -6.06
C LEU A 87 -23.29 0.91 -7.50
N GLN A 88 -24.12 0.50 -8.47
CA GLN A 88 -24.02 0.97 -9.84
C GLN A 88 -24.42 2.45 -9.96
N ASP A 89 -25.45 2.85 -9.21
CA ASP A 89 -25.95 4.23 -9.16
C ASP A 89 -24.92 5.19 -8.51
N ARG A 90 -23.93 4.68 -7.75
CA ARG A 90 -22.81 5.51 -7.25
C ARG A 90 -21.98 6.16 -8.35
N LEU A 91 -21.88 5.52 -9.53
CA LEU A 91 -21.16 6.11 -10.66
C LEU A 91 -21.94 7.28 -11.27
N GLU A 92 -23.26 7.27 -11.15
CA GLU A 92 -24.13 8.38 -11.56
C GLU A 92 -23.96 9.57 -10.60
N ASP A 93 -23.94 9.31 -9.29
CA ASP A 93 -23.64 10.34 -8.28
C ASP A 93 -22.25 10.96 -8.50
N GLU A 94 -21.25 10.13 -8.80
CA GLU A 94 -19.89 10.57 -9.12
C GLU A 94 -19.87 11.50 -10.34
N ALA A 95 -20.58 11.12 -11.42
CA ALA A 95 -20.73 11.97 -12.60
C ALA A 95 -21.40 13.31 -12.26
N TYR A 96 -22.48 13.26 -11.48
CA TYR A 96 -23.24 14.44 -11.10
C TYR A 96 -22.40 15.42 -10.28
N ILE A 97 -21.61 14.94 -9.31
CA ILE A 97 -20.73 15.80 -8.52
C ILE A 97 -19.62 16.38 -9.40
N LEU A 98 -18.97 15.55 -10.22
CA LEU A 98 -17.89 16.00 -11.10
C LEU A 98 -18.35 17.09 -12.07
N GLU A 99 -19.59 17.01 -12.59
CA GLU A 99 -20.19 18.04 -13.45
C GLU A 99 -20.24 19.43 -12.78
N GLN A 100 -20.38 19.48 -11.45
CA GLN A 100 -20.45 20.73 -10.69
C GLN A 100 -19.09 21.37 -10.44
N VAL A 101 -18.00 20.63 -10.63
CA VAL A 101 -16.65 21.10 -10.31
C VAL A 101 -16.01 21.75 -11.53
N ARG A 102 -15.78 23.06 -11.46
CA ARG A 102 -15.07 23.82 -12.50
C ARG A 102 -13.73 24.31 -11.96
N HIS A 103 -12.68 23.54 -12.24
CA HIS A 103 -11.33 23.85 -11.79
C HIS A 103 -10.28 23.35 -12.79
N PRO A 104 -9.19 24.10 -13.06
CA PRO A 104 -8.14 23.66 -14.00
C PRO A 104 -7.35 22.43 -13.54
N ARG A 105 -7.47 22.06 -12.27
CA ARG A 105 -6.82 20.87 -11.67
C ARG A 105 -7.79 19.70 -11.49
N VAL A 106 -8.96 19.76 -12.10
CA VAL A 106 -9.96 18.68 -12.06
C VAL A 106 -10.30 18.33 -13.49
N PRO A 107 -10.04 17.08 -13.95
CA PRO A 107 -10.40 16.70 -15.31
C PRO A 107 -11.90 16.82 -15.53
N ARG A 108 -12.31 17.36 -16.68
CA ARG A 108 -13.73 17.58 -16.92
C ARG A 108 -14.47 16.28 -17.18
N LEU A 109 -15.70 16.21 -16.70
CA LEU A 109 -16.69 15.26 -17.20
C LEU A 109 -16.92 15.51 -18.70
N ILE A 110 -16.83 14.46 -19.51
CA ILE A 110 -17.18 14.49 -20.94
C ILE A 110 -18.60 13.99 -21.14
N SER A 111 -18.92 12.83 -20.56
CA SER A 111 -20.26 12.27 -20.59
C SER A 111 -20.44 11.20 -19.51
N TYR A 112 -21.69 10.96 -19.13
CA TYR A 112 -22.13 9.76 -18.44
C TYR A 112 -23.15 9.06 -19.32
N GLN A 113 -22.96 7.76 -19.56
CA GLN A 113 -23.82 6.98 -20.46
C GLN A 113 -24.02 5.56 -19.95
N ARG A 114 -25.12 4.92 -20.38
CA ARG A 114 -25.38 3.50 -20.10
C ARG A 114 -25.31 2.72 -21.42
N ALA A 115 -24.29 1.89 -21.58
CA ALA A 115 -24.15 1.00 -22.74
C ALA A 115 -24.50 -0.43 -22.31
N ASN A 116 -25.45 -1.09 -22.99
CA ASN A 116 -25.93 -2.43 -22.61
C ASN A 116 -26.29 -2.56 -21.11
N ASN A 117 -26.95 -1.52 -20.56
CA ASN A 117 -27.32 -1.41 -19.15
C ASN A 117 -26.13 -1.30 -18.16
N GLN A 118 -24.91 -1.12 -18.66
CA GLN A 118 -23.71 -0.86 -17.86
C GLN A 118 -23.40 0.64 -17.83
N PRO A 119 -23.35 1.27 -16.64
CA PRO A 119 -22.87 2.65 -16.47
C PRO A 119 -21.42 2.83 -16.91
N ILE A 120 -21.17 3.90 -17.67
CA ILE A 120 -19.86 4.34 -18.12
C ILE A 120 -19.74 5.84 -17.85
N LEU A 121 -18.75 6.20 -17.05
CA LEU A 121 -18.31 7.58 -16.82
C LEU A 121 -17.13 7.87 -17.75
N VAL A 122 -17.23 8.95 -18.54
CA VAL A 122 -16.19 9.40 -19.46
C VAL A 122 -15.70 10.78 -19.01
N MET A 123 -14.40 10.91 -18.79
CA MET A 123 -13.76 12.17 -18.39
C MET A 123 -12.46 12.44 -19.14
N GLU A 124 -11.99 13.68 -19.13
CA GLU A 124 -10.65 14.04 -19.63
C GLU A 124 -9.58 13.22 -18.88
N ARG A 125 -8.52 12.79 -19.58
CA ARG A 125 -7.36 12.16 -18.93
C ARG A 125 -6.41 13.24 -18.41
N ALA A 126 -6.07 13.15 -17.12
CA ALA A 126 -4.98 13.93 -16.55
C ALA A 126 -3.61 13.48 -17.09
N ALA A 127 -2.72 14.42 -17.35
CA ALA A 127 -1.38 14.13 -17.89
C ALA A 127 -0.42 13.69 -16.78
N GLY A 128 0.35 12.61 -17.04
CA GLY A 128 1.40 12.13 -16.16
C GLY A 128 1.03 10.89 -15.33
N LEU A 129 1.72 10.71 -14.20
CA LEU A 129 1.60 9.56 -13.30
C LEU A 129 0.94 9.98 -12.00
N ASN A 130 0.29 9.08 -11.27
CA ASN A 130 -0.21 9.45 -9.95
C ASN A 130 0.96 9.64 -8.95
N LEU A 131 0.74 10.45 -7.91
CA LEU A 131 1.79 10.79 -6.96
C LEU A 131 2.24 9.61 -6.10
N GLU A 132 1.45 8.53 -6.00
CA GLU A 132 1.90 7.27 -5.38
C GLU A 132 3.01 6.62 -6.21
N GLU A 133 2.81 6.49 -7.53
CA GLU A 133 3.79 5.97 -8.47
C GLU A 133 5.06 6.84 -8.49
N VAL A 134 4.90 8.16 -8.52
CA VAL A 134 6.02 9.10 -8.45
C VAL A 134 6.79 8.92 -7.14
N SER A 135 6.11 8.77 -6.02
CA SER A 135 6.76 8.55 -4.71
C SER A 135 7.43 7.18 -4.58
N LEU A 136 6.91 6.13 -5.22
CA LEU A 136 7.58 4.83 -5.28
C LEU A 136 8.84 4.89 -6.15
N ARG A 137 8.79 5.62 -7.27
CA ARG A 137 9.95 5.78 -8.16
C ARG A 137 11.04 6.66 -7.56
N ASP A 138 10.66 7.82 -7.04
CA ASP A 138 11.59 8.89 -6.67
C ASP A 138 11.88 8.93 -5.15
N GLY A 139 11.08 8.23 -4.34
CA GLY A 139 11.18 8.25 -2.88
C GLY A 139 10.52 9.50 -2.29
N ARG A 140 11.24 10.20 -1.40
CA ARG A 140 10.75 11.44 -0.79
C ARG A 140 10.76 12.56 -1.83
N LEU A 141 9.63 13.24 -2.01
CA LEU A 141 9.59 14.39 -2.89
C LEU A 141 10.33 15.58 -2.27
N LYS A 142 10.99 16.35 -3.12
CA LYS A 142 11.79 17.51 -2.70
C LYS A 142 10.91 18.55 -1.99
N PRO A 143 11.40 19.23 -0.94
CA PRO A 143 10.64 20.26 -0.23
C PRO A 143 10.03 21.33 -1.14
N ARG A 144 10.75 21.78 -2.17
CA ARG A 144 10.23 22.74 -3.17
C ARG A 144 8.99 22.20 -3.89
N LEU A 145 9.03 20.95 -4.32
CA LEU A 145 7.92 20.30 -5.02
C LEU A 145 6.73 20.08 -4.08
N ILE A 146 6.99 19.66 -2.83
CA ILE A 146 5.94 19.54 -1.80
C ILE A 146 5.20 20.87 -1.59
N MET A 147 5.93 21.99 -1.48
CA MET A 147 5.31 23.32 -1.35
C MET A 147 4.46 23.67 -2.57
N ARG A 148 4.91 23.34 -3.78
CA ARG A 148 4.17 23.59 -5.02
C ARG A 148 2.91 22.72 -5.13
N ILE A 149 2.95 21.47 -4.68
CA ILE A 149 1.80 20.57 -4.62
C ILE A 149 0.80 21.08 -3.56
N ALA A 150 1.28 21.49 -2.39
CA ALA A 150 0.46 22.04 -1.32
C ALA A 150 -0.31 23.30 -1.76
N ASP A 151 0.33 24.21 -2.50
CA ASP A 151 -0.35 25.41 -3.02
C ASP A 151 -1.48 25.06 -4.00
N GLN A 152 -1.22 24.16 -4.94
CA GLN A 152 -2.23 23.70 -5.91
C GLN A 152 -3.38 22.96 -5.25
N LEU A 153 -3.09 22.15 -4.22
CA LEU A 153 -4.10 21.43 -3.47
C LEU A 153 -4.93 22.41 -2.63
N ALA A 154 -4.31 23.39 -1.97
CA ALA A 154 -5.02 24.45 -1.25
C ALA A 154 -5.94 25.28 -2.16
N ASP A 155 -5.53 25.57 -3.41
CA ASP A 155 -6.38 26.23 -4.40
C ASP A 155 -7.60 25.39 -4.78
N THR A 156 -7.38 24.09 -5.01
CA THR A 156 -8.46 23.13 -5.30
C THR A 156 -9.43 23.02 -4.13
N LEU A 157 -8.94 22.87 -2.89
CA LEU A 157 -9.79 22.80 -1.70
C LEU A 157 -10.58 24.10 -1.46
N ARG A 158 -9.97 25.26 -1.70
CA ARG A 158 -10.69 26.55 -1.65
C ARG A 158 -11.79 26.62 -2.71
N ASN A 159 -11.64 25.98 -3.86
CA ASN A 159 -12.69 25.89 -4.87
C ASN A 159 -13.85 25.01 -4.38
N LEU A 160 -13.55 23.82 -3.85
CA LEU A 160 -14.55 22.87 -3.35
C LEU A 160 -15.31 23.37 -2.11
N ARG A 161 -14.64 24.13 -1.25
CA ARG A 161 -15.22 24.75 -0.04
C ARG A 161 -16.21 25.89 -0.37
N ARG A 162 -16.26 26.40 -1.61
CA ARG A 162 -17.18 27.49 -1.98
C ARG A 162 -18.62 26.98 -2.06
N GLU A 163 -19.53 27.77 -1.52
CA GLU A 163 -20.99 27.56 -1.57
C GLU A 163 -21.59 27.96 -2.94
N ASN A 164 -20.91 27.64 -4.04
CA ASN A 164 -21.32 28.02 -5.40
C ASN A 164 -21.91 26.86 -6.22
N GLY A 165 -21.97 25.65 -5.64
CA GLY A 165 -22.57 24.47 -6.28
C GLY A 165 -24.11 24.50 -6.28
N PRO A 166 -24.78 23.53 -6.93
CA PRO A 166 -26.23 23.38 -6.84
C PRO A 166 -26.65 23.24 -5.38
N ALA A 167 -27.62 24.06 -4.95
CA ALA A 167 -28.09 24.19 -3.57
C ALA A 167 -27.14 24.90 -2.57
N GLY A 168 -26.06 25.54 -3.02
CA GLY A 168 -25.20 26.36 -2.14
C GLY A 168 -24.40 25.55 -1.11
N ARG A 169 -24.16 24.26 -1.38
CA ARG A 169 -23.41 23.38 -0.48
C ARG A 169 -21.96 23.18 -0.99
N PRO A 170 -20.95 23.19 -0.10
CA PRO A 170 -19.60 22.75 -0.43
C PRO A 170 -19.57 21.30 -0.90
N ILE A 171 -18.59 20.96 -1.73
CA ILE A 171 -18.31 19.60 -2.16
C ILE A 171 -17.18 19.05 -1.30
N VAL A 172 -17.34 17.81 -0.82
CA VAL A 172 -16.31 17.05 -0.13
C VAL A 172 -15.85 15.94 -1.07
N HIS A 173 -14.57 15.87 -1.38
CA HIS A 173 -14.00 14.79 -2.20
C HIS A 173 -13.99 13.46 -1.43
N GLY A 174 -13.59 13.51 -0.16
CA GLY A 174 -13.66 12.39 0.79
C GLY A 174 -12.62 11.28 0.58
N ASP A 175 -11.69 11.42 -0.36
CA ASP A 175 -10.63 10.41 -0.62
C ASP A 175 -9.37 11.05 -1.24
N ILE A 176 -8.87 12.12 -0.64
CA ILE A 176 -7.64 12.78 -1.08
C ILE A 176 -6.44 11.97 -0.61
N LYS A 177 -5.72 11.38 -1.56
CA LYS A 177 -4.53 10.53 -1.36
C LYS A 177 -3.58 10.61 -2.56
N PRO A 178 -2.30 10.19 -2.44
CA PRO A 178 -1.34 10.23 -3.53
C PRO A 178 -1.82 9.57 -4.85
N SER A 179 -2.50 8.43 -4.79
CA SER A 179 -3.01 7.74 -6.00
C SER A 179 -4.16 8.46 -6.70
N ASN A 180 -4.84 9.40 -6.02
CA ASN A 180 -5.90 10.23 -6.58
C ASN A 180 -5.39 11.62 -7.04
N LEU A 181 -4.08 11.85 -7.02
CA LEU A 181 -3.44 13.07 -7.54
C LEU A 181 -2.50 12.71 -8.69
N VAL A 182 -2.90 13.02 -9.92
CA VAL A 182 -2.06 12.83 -11.11
C VAL A 182 -1.11 14.01 -11.26
N PHE A 183 0.17 13.72 -11.47
CA PHE A 183 1.26 14.68 -11.56
C PHE A 183 1.88 14.69 -12.95
N ASP A 184 1.80 15.86 -13.58
CA ASP A 184 2.51 16.16 -14.83
C ASP A 184 3.91 16.68 -14.51
N ALA A 185 4.93 15.84 -14.72
CA ALA A 185 6.33 16.19 -14.46
C ALA A 185 6.85 17.36 -15.32
N SER A 186 6.24 17.61 -16.49
CA SER A 186 6.68 18.68 -17.38
C SER A 186 6.23 20.07 -16.90
N THR A 187 5.05 20.14 -16.31
CA THR A 187 4.47 21.40 -15.81
C THR A 187 4.48 21.50 -14.28
N GLU A 188 4.86 20.42 -13.58
CA GLU A 188 4.72 20.20 -12.14
C GLU A 188 3.31 20.50 -11.61
N ASN A 189 2.31 20.20 -12.43
CA ASN A 189 0.92 20.42 -12.12
C ASN A 189 0.29 19.14 -11.59
N ILE A 190 -0.63 19.28 -10.63
CA ILE A 190 -1.44 18.15 -10.15
C ILE A 190 -2.85 18.19 -10.73
N ALA A 191 -3.51 17.04 -10.81
CA ALA A 191 -4.93 16.93 -11.08
C ALA A 191 -5.58 15.96 -10.09
N LEU A 192 -6.66 16.40 -9.46
CA LEU A 192 -7.45 15.59 -8.54
C LEU A 192 -8.45 14.73 -9.32
N ILE A 193 -8.37 13.43 -9.13
CA ILE A 193 -9.17 12.42 -9.83
C ILE A 193 -9.90 11.52 -8.83
N ASP A 194 -10.76 10.66 -9.35
CA ASP A 194 -11.58 9.67 -8.61
C ASP A 194 -12.56 10.30 -7.59
N TRP A 195 -13.76 10.59 -8.07
CA TRP A 195 -14.80 11.27 -7.30
C TRP A 195 -15.78 10.28 -6.65
N GLY A 196 -15.45 8.99 -6.61
CA GLY A 196 -16.37 7.93 -6.15
C GLY A 196 -16.80 8.07 -4.69
N SER A 197 -15.97 8.70 -3.85
CA SER A 197 -16.25 8.98 -2.43
C SER A 197 -16.82 10.37 -2.18
N SER A 198 -17.01 11.17 -3.23
CA SER A 198 -17.43 12.55 -3.09
C SER A 198 -18.91 12.69 -2.69
N VAL A 199 -19.21 13.76 -1.94
CA VAL A 199 -20.55 14.09 -1.45
C VAL A 199 -20.72 15.60 -1.32
N PHE A 200 -21.97 16.07 -1.30
CA PHE A 200 -22.27 17.42 -0.82
C PHE A 200 -22.18 17.45 0.70
N ALA A 201 -21.48 18.44 1.24
CA ALA A 201 -21.27 18.58 2.68
C ALA A 201 -22.60 18.75 3.42
N GLN A 202 -22.73 18.06 4.56
CA GLN A 202 -23.83 18.27 5.51
C GLN A 202 -23.51 19.38 6.51
N LEU A 203 -22.21 19.57 6.81
CA LEU A 203 -21.70 20.57 7.73
C LEU A 203 -20.75 21.54 7.03
N ASP A 204 -20.75 22.79 7.47
CA ASP A 204 -19.77 23.78 7.05
C ASP A 204 -18.42 23.53 7.76
N ALA A 205 -17.44 24.37 7.47
CA ALA A 205 -16.12 24.23 8.09
C ALA A 205 -16.08 24.60 9.59
N ASN A 206 -17.16 25.18 10.13
CA ASN A 206 -17.34 25.44 11.55
C ASN A 206 -18.17 24.35 12.24
N GLN A 207 -18.45 23.24 11.53
CA GLN A 207 -19.27 22.12 12.01
C GLN A 207 -20.74 22.50 12.26
N GLN A 208 -21.26 23.48 11.52
CA GLN A 208 -22.67 23.89 11.54
C GLN A 208 -23.42 23.26 10.36
N PHE A 209 -24.68 22.85 10.57
CA PHE A 209 -25.50 22.27 9.51
C PHE A 209 -25.72 23.25 8.35
N ILE A 210 -25.49 22.77 7.13
CA ILE A 210 -25.75 23.51 5.90
C ILE A 210 -27.14 23.13 5.40
N THR A 211 -28.15 23.95 5.69
CA THR A 211 -29.50 23.74 5.15
C THR A 211 -30.08 25.03 4.58
N ALA A 212 -30.91 24.88 3.55
CA ALA A 212 -31.67 26.00 2.99
C ALA A 212 -32.98 26.25 3.77
N ASN A 213 -33.51 25.24 4.51
CA ASN A 213 -34.81 25.31 5.17
C ASN A 213 -34.85 24.61 6.54
N VAL A 214 -35.56 25.23 7.50
CA VAL A 214 -35.75 24.75 8.88
C VAL A 214 -36.48 23.40 8.94
N MET A 215 -37.35 23.09 7.97
CA MET A 215 -38.06 21.80 7.90
C MET A 215 -37.15 20.62 7.56
N GLU A 216 -36.07 20.85 6.79
CA GLU A 216 -35.09 19.82 6.43
C GLU A 216 -34.29 19.38 7.66
N LEU A 217 -33.91 20.35 8.52
CA LEU A 217 -33.23 20.11 9.80
C LEU A 217 -34.02 19.19 10.75
N MET A 218 -35.34 19.12 10.59
CA MET A 218 -36.23 18.29 11.41
C MET A 218 -36.49 16.90 10.80
N SER A 219 -35.84 16.56 9.67
CA SER A 219 -35.92 15.24 9.08
C SER A 219 -34.84 14.30 9.63
N ASP A 220 -35.21 13.05 9.93
CA ASP A 220 -34.28 12.02 10.42
C ASP A 220 -33.11 11.75 9.43
N ASN A 221 -33.32 12.03 8.14
CA ASN A 221 -32.33 11.84 7.09
C ASN A 221 -31.13 12.80 7.22
N LEU A 222 -31.30 13.98 7.82
CA LEU A 222 -30.22 14.97 7.97
C LEU A 222 -29.24 14.61 9.09
N GLN A 223 -29.68 13.78 10.05
CA GLN A 223 -28.83 13.23 11.10
C GLN A 223 -28.09 11.95 10.67
N GLN A 224 -28.50 11.33 9.55
CA GLN A 224 -27.77 10.22 8.98
C GLN A 224 -26.59 10.73 8.15
N THR A 225 -25.41 10.15 8.35
CA THR A 225 -24.24 10.50 7.56
C THR A 225 -24.42 10.10 6.11
N ASN A 226 -24.11 11.03 5.20
CA ASN A 226 -23.93 10.72 3.78
C ASN A 226 -22.48 10.36 3.45
N ALA A 227 -21.55 10.44 4.41
CA ALA A 227 -20.13 10.27 4.18
C ALA A 227 -19.83 8.87 3.63
N ARG A 228 -19.05 8.83 2.55
CA ARG A 228 -18.50 7.60 1.99
C ARG A 228 -17.15 7.33 2.64
N LEU A 229 -16.82 6.06 2.85
CA LEU A 229 -15.53 5.69 3.42
C LEU A 229 -14.46 5.82 2.33
N GLY A 230 -13.54 6.76 2.50
CA GLY A 230 -12.31 6.84 1.71
C GLY A 230 -11.23 5.91 2.24
N ASP A 231 -10.01 6.10 1.76
CA ASP A 231 -8.85 5.30 2.13
C ASP A 231 -8.47 5.48 3.60
N VAL A 232 -8.55 4.40 4.36
CA VAL A 232 -8.33 4.35 5.81
C VAL A 232 -6.93 4.83 6.23
N TYR A 233 -5.94 4.84 5.32
CA TYR A 233 -4.60 5.35 5.60
C TYR A 233 -4.46 6.88 5.51
N PHE A 234 -5.47 7.56 4.94
CA PHE A 234 -5.44 9.00 4.67
C PHE A 234 -6.62 9.76 5.27
N ILE A 235 -7.80 9.16 5.38
CA ILE A 235 -8.96 9.82 5.97
C ILE A 235 -8.78 10.10 7.47
N GLY A 236 -9.47 11.14 7.94
CA GLY A 236 -9.50 11.51 9.36
C GLY A 236 -10.45 10.65 10.20
N GLU A 237 -10.28 10.69 11.52
CA GLU A 237 -11.09 9.93 12.49
C GLU A 237 -12.60 10.22 12.38
N GLU A 238 -12.99 11.46 12.09
CA GLU A 238 -14.41 11.83 11.95
C GLU A 238 -15.08 11.07 10.80
N GLN A 239 -14.43 11.02 9.63
CA GLN A 239 -14.93 10.26 8.48
C GLN A 239 -14.89 8.75 8.73
N LEU A 240 -13.79 8.25 9.33
CA LEU A 240 -13.62 6.84 9.67
C LEU A 240 -14.75 6.34 10.58
N ASN A 241 -15.19 7.18 11.52
CA ASN A 241 -16.24 6.87 12.49
C ASN A 241 -17.66 7.16 11.98
N GLY A 242 -17.83 7.54 10.71
CA GLY A 242 -19.14 7.82 10.12
C GLY A 242 -19.75 9.15 10.57
N GLY A 243 -18.91 10.15 10.87
CA GLY A 243 -19.36 11.51 11.10
C GLY A 243 -20.04 12.13 9.88
N LEU A 244 -20.78 13.22 10.09
CA LEU A 244 -21.42 13.97 9.00
C LEU A 244 -20.34 14.60 8.10
N SER A 245 -20.58 14.61 6.78
CA SER A 245 -19.60 15.14 5.84
C SER A 245 -19.37 16.65 6.03
N SER A 246 -18.10 17.04 6.05
CA SER A 246 -17.68 18.44 6.10
C SER A 246 -16.43 18.67 5.24
N PRO A 247 -16.14 19.90 4.80
CA PRO A 247 -14.91 20.23 4.09
C PRO A 247 -13.63 19.87 4.86
N ARG A 248 -13.72 19.67 6.19
CA ARG A 248 -12.58 19.28 7.03
C ARG A 248 -12.07 17.87 6.72
N PHE A 249 -12.88 17.00 6.12
CA PHE A 249 -12.43 15.67 5.69
C PHE A 249 -11.33 15.77 4.63
N ASP A 250 -11.49 16.67 3.67
CA ASP A 250 -10.52 16.90 2.61
C ASP A 250 -9.24 17.55 3.13
N GLU A 251 -9.33 18.40 4.16
CA GLU A 251 -8.16 18.95 4.85
C GLU A 251 -7.32 17.84 5.51
N GLN A 252 -7.95 16.82 6.08
CA GLN A 252 -7.26 15.66 6.64
C GLN A 252 -6.60 14.79 5.56
N GLY A 253 -7.32 14.50 4.48
CA GLY A 253 -6.75 13.77 3.33
C GLY A 253 -5.56 14.52 2.71
N ALA A 254 -5.67 15.85 2.57
CA ALA A 254 -4.57 16.69 2.11
C ALA A 254 -3.35 16.65 3.03
N ALA A 255 -3.54 16.74 4.35
CA ALA A 255 -2.45 16.63 5.32
C ALA A 255 -1.77 15.26 5.25
N GLY A 256 -2.54 14.17 5.25
CA GLY A 256 -2.02 12.81 5.11
C GLY A 256 -1.25 12.62 3.81
N THR A 257 -1.77 13.16 2.70
CA THR A 257 -1.13 13.11 1.38
C THR A 257 0.19 13.86 1.34
N LEU A 258 0.22 15.12 1.78
CA LEU A 258 1.43 15.94 1.77
C LEU A 258 2.52 15.34 2.67
N TYR A 259 2.12 14.83 3.84
CA TYR A 259 3.00 14.13 4.76
C TYR A 259 3.57 12.84 4.14
N ALA A 260 2.73 11.99 3.57
CA ALA A 260 3.15 10.75 2.93
C ALA A 260 4.17 10.99 1.81
N LEU A 261 3.95 11.99 0.97
CA LEU A 261 4.85 12.37 -0.11
C LEU A 261 6.19 12.94 0.39
N ALA A 262 6.14 13.78 1.42
CA ALA A 262 7.35 14.39 2.01
C ALA A 262 8.18 13.36 2.79
N SER A 263 7.54 12.35 3.37
CA SER A 263 8.19 11.30 4.17
C SER A 263 8.50 10.03 3.39
N ALA A 264 7.97 9.84 2.17
CA ALA A 264 7.98 8.58 1.41
C ALA A 264 7.33 7.42 2.16
N GLN A 265 6.17 7.69 2.75
CA GLN A 265 5.32 6.70 3.41
C GLN A 265 4.03 6.49 2.59
N SER A 266 3.27 5.45 2.93
CA SER A 266 1.97 5.16 2.32
C SER A 266 0.79 5.52 3.23
N CYS A 267 1.01 6.27 4.31
CA CYS A 267 -0.05 6.65 5.25
C CYS A 267 0.30 7.90 6.07
N ARG A 268 -0.67 8.42 6.83
CA ARG A 268 -0.51 9.56 7.73
C ARG A 268 0.07 9.22 9.12
N PHE A 269 0.03 7.95 9.53
CA PHE A 269 0.17 7.57 10.94
C PHE A 269 1.60 7.70 11.51
N GLY A 270 2.63 7.77 10.65
CA GLY A 270 4.03 7.82 11.09
C GLY A 270 4.48 9.16 11.68
N HIS A 271 3.62 10.18 11.65
CA HIS A 271 3.98 11.57 11.93
C HIS A 271 4.45 11.84 13.38
N ARG A 272 4.19 10.93 14.32
CA ARG A 272 4.72 11.06 15.70
C ARG A 272 6.20 10.70 15.77
N ALA A 273 6.57 9.60 15.13
CA ALA A 273 7.95 9.12 15.09
C ALA A 273 8.80 9.91 14.07
N ILE A 274 8.20 10.27 12.93
CA ILE A 274 8.85 11.01 11.84
C ILE A 274 8.01 12.28 11.63
N PRO A 275 8.13 13.32 12.48
CA PRO A 275 7.32 14.52 12.35
C PRO A 275 7.67 15.31 11.09
N ALA A 276 6.74 16.10 10.56
CA ALA A 276 6.98 16.92 9.37
C ALA A 276 8.16 17.89 9.57
N THR A 277 8.40 18.31 10.81
CA THR A 277 9.56 19.11 11.22
C THR A 277 10.92 18.40 11.05
N SER A 278 10.95 17.08 10.90
CA SER A 278 12.16 16.29 10.60
C SER A 278 12.43 16.09 9.09
N LEU A 279 11.50 16.51 8.23
CA LEU A 279 11.53 16.21 6.78
C LEU A 279 12.31 17.23 5.95
N GLY A 280 12.92 18.25 6.57
CA GLY A 280 13.64 19.31 5.84
C GLY A 280 12.71 20.30 5.13
N LEU A 281 11.43 20.35 5.51
CA LEU A 281 10.47 21.33 5.03
C LEU A 281 10.72 22.71 5.67
N PRO A 282 10.23 23.81 5.07
CA PRO A 282 10.19 25.11 5.75
C PRO A 282 9.46 24.96 7.09
N MET A 283 10.08 25.40 8.19
CA MET A 283 9.60 25.12 9.56
C MET A 283 8.17 25.61 9.82
N GLU A 284 7.78 26.74 9.23
CA GLU A 284 6.39 27.26 9.27
C GLU A 284 5.39 26.25 8.66
N PHE A 285 5.69 25.77 7.45
CA PHE A 285 4.89 24.76 6.76
C PHE A 285 4.89 23.41 7.49
N ALA A 286 6.05 22.99 7.99
CA ALA A 286 6.19 21.74 8.73
C ALA A 286 5.32 21.71 9.99
N ARG A 287 5.34 22.78 10.80
CA ARG A 287 4.51 22.90 12.00
C ARG A 287 3.02 22.99 11.68
N MET A 288 2.67 23.65 10.58
CA MET A 288 1.29 23.67 10.08
C MET A 288 0.83 22.24 9.74
N LEU A 289 1.65 21.48 9.02
CA LEU A 289 1.34 20.10 8.62
C LEU A 289 1.22 19.17 9.85
N ASP A 290 2.15 19.25 10.80
CA ASP A 290 2.07 18.53 12.08
C ASP A 290 0.79 18.92 12.85
N GLY A 291 0.39 20.19 12.82
CA GLY A 291 -0.85 20.68 13.41
C GLY A 291 -2.11 20.11 12.74
N MET A 292 -2.12 19.99 11.41
CA MET A 292 -3.24 19.38 10.68
C MET A 292 -3.39 17.88 10.99
N LEU A 293 -2.29 17.20 11.31
CA LEU A 293 -2.27 15.78 11.72
C LEU A 293 -2.44 15.57 13.24
N SER A 294 -2.61 16.65 14.02
CA SER A 294 -2.73 16.57 15.47
C SER A 294 -3.91 15.67 15.92
N PRO A 295 -3.79 14.89 17.00
CA PRO A 295 -4.96 14.20 17.57
C PRO A 295 -5.99 15.17 18.15
N ASP A 296 -5.59 16.40 18.51
CA ASP A 296 -6.49 17.43 19.04
C ASP A 296 -7.31 18.11 17.92
N PRO A 297 -8.66 17.98 17.93
CA PRO A 297 -9.52 18.57 16.90
C PRO A 297 -9.43 20.09 16.78
N GLU A 298 -9.15 20.81 17.88
CA GLU A 298 -9.05 22.28 17.82
C GLU A 298 -7.77 22.72 17.11
N THR A 299 -6.64 22.09 17.46
CA THR A 299 -5.35 22.30 16.78
C THR A 299 -5.46 21.98 15.29
N ARG A 300 -6.10 20.86 14.93
CA ARG A 300 -6.31 20.48 13.52
C ARG A 300 -7.07 21.56 12.75
N ARG A 301 -8.19 22.05 13.30
CA ARG A 301 -9.01 23.08 12.64
C ARG A 301 -8.23 24.37 12.43
N LYS A 302 -7.52 24.85 13.46
CA LYS A 302 -6.69 26.06 13.35
C LYS A 302 -5.61 25.90 12.29
N ALA A 303 -4.95 24.74 12.25
CA ALA A 303 -3.92 24.45 11.25
C ALA A 303 -4.50 24.35 9.83
N GLY A 304 -5.68 23.74 9.66
CA GLY A 304 -6.37 23.67 8.37
C GLY A 304 -6.83 25.04 7.84
N ASP A 305 -7.34 25.91 8.71
CA ASP A 305 -7.66 27.29 8.34
C ASP A 305 -6.40 28.10 8.00
N TYR A 306 -5.32 27.88 8.75
CA TYR A 306 -4.02 28.49 8.47
C TYR A 306 -3.47 28.02 7.12
N TYR A 307 -3.55 26.72 6.81
CA TYR A 307 -3.15 26.16 5.51
C TYR A 307 -3.86 26.86 4.36
N LEU A 308 -5.20 26.90 4.37
CA LEU A 308 -5.96 27.47 3.25
C LEU A 308 -5.76 28.98 3.10
N THR A 309 -5.47 29.69 4.20
CA THR A 309 -5.27 31.15 4.20
C THR A 309 -3.85 31.54 3.79
N GLU A 310 -2.84 30.88 4.35
CA GLU A 310 -1.44 31.31 4.28
C GLU A 310 -0.61 30.56 3.23
N MET A 311 -1.10 29.43 2.70
CA MET A 311 -0.36 28.66 1.68
C MET A 311 0.05 29.50 0.46
N PRO A 312 -0.80 30.38 -0.11
CA PRO A 312 -0.37 31.23 -1.23
C PRO A 312 0.78 32.18 -0.90
N ARG A 313 0.96 32.56 0.38
CA ARG A 313 2.12 33.33 0.84
C ARG A 313 3.32 32.40 0.99
N MET A 314 3.17 31.26 1.68
CA MET A 314 4.27 30.31 1.90
C MET A 314 4.84 29.78 0.58
N ALA A 315 4.01 29.60 -0.45
CA ALA A 315 4.40 29.16 -1.79
C ALA A 315 5.30 30.16 -2.54
N ARG A 316 5.33 31.43 -2.14
CA ARG A 316 6.20 32.47 -2.71
C ARG A 316 7.60 32.46 -2.09
N THR A 317 7.86 31.58 -1.12
CA THR A 317 9.19 31.42 -0.53
C THR A 317 10.17 30.94 -1.60
N VAL A 318 11.32 31.60 -1.70
CA VAL A 318 12.36 31.20 -2.65
C VAL A 318 12.98 29.88 -2.18
N MET A 319 12.69 28.80 -2.90
CA MET A 319 13.25 27.48 -2.68
C MET A 319 13.94 26.97 -3.94
N ILE A 320 14.97 26.17 -3.76
CA ILE A 320 15.63 25.44 -4.84
C ILE A 320 15.62 23.94 -4.53
N ASP A 321 15.82 23.14 -5.56
CA ASP A 321 16.13 21.73 -5.35
C ASP A 321 17.54 21.63 -4.79
N LEU A 322 17.64 21.24 -3.51
CA LEU A 322 18.92 21.04 -2.86
C LEU A 322 19.60 19.79 -3.44
N PRO A 323 20.95 19.76 -3.48
CA PRO A 323 21.69 18.55 -3.87
C PRO A 323 21.27 17.36 -3.02
N GLU A 324 20.98 16.24 -3.67
CA GLU A 324 20.63 15.00 -2.97
C GLU A 324 21.90 14.37 -2.38
N THR A 325 21.93 14.24 -1.06
CA THR A 325 22.95 13.41 -0.41
C THR A 325 22.49 11.96 -0.45
N PRO A 326 23.30 11.03 -0.98
CA PRO A 326 22.96 9.61 -0.98
C PRO A 326 22.67 9.14 0.45
N VAL A 327 21.47 8.61 0.67
CA VAL A 327 21.05 8.07 1.97
C VAL A 327 21.68 6.69 2.15
N ALA A 328 22.46 6.50 3.22
CA ALA A 328 22.98 5.19 3.57
C ALA A 328 21.86 4.28 4.11
N ALA A 329 21.84 3.02 3.67
CA ALA A 329 20.91 2.03 4.19
C ALA A 329 21.25 1.68 5.65
N GLN A 330 20.26 1.65 6.52
CA GLN A 330 20.44 1.29 7.93
C GLN A 330 20.59 -0.21 8.14
N VAL A 331 19.98 -1.00 7.26
CA VAL A 331 20.10 -2.46 7.21
C VAL A 331 20.55 -2.90 5.81
N PRO A 332 21.13 -4.10 5.66
CA PRO A 332 21.60 -4.58 4.37
C PRO A 332 20.51 -4.60 3.28
N VAL A 333 20.82 -3.98 2.14
CA VAL A 333 20.00 -3.98 0.92
C VAL A 333 20.91 -4.36 -0.24
N TRP A 334 20.58 -5.46 -0.90
CA TRP A 334 21.29 -5.94 -2.08
C TRP A 334 20.52 -5.51 -3.32
N VAL A 335 21.26 -5.18 -4.39
CA VAL A 335 20.68 -4.76 -5.66
C VAL A 335 21.24 -5.64 -6.75
N ARG A 336 20.35 -6.20 -7.56
CA ARG A 336 20.69 -6.99 -8.74
C ARG A 336 19.87 -6.46 -9.91
N ALA A 337 20.45 -6.45 -11.09
CA ALA A 337 19.65 -6.29 -12.29
C ALA A 337 19.03 -7.65 -12.62
N SER A 338 17.72 -7.68 -12.80
CA SER A 338 17.01 -8.84 -13.35
C SER A 338 16.39 -8.46 -14.68
N ASP A 339 16.52 -9.33 -15.69
CA ASP A 339 15.78 -9.19 -16.94
C ASP A 339 14.32 -9.68 -16.81
N GLN A 340 13.98 -10.31 -15.67
CA GLN A 340 12.62 -10.77 -15.36
C GLN A 340 11.89 -9.75 -14.48
N GLU A 341 10.67 -9.40 -14.88
CA GLU A 341 9.74 -8.65 -14.03
C GLU A 341 9.38 -9.46 -12.77
N ILE A 342 9.48 -8.81 -11.61
CA ILE A 342 9.14 -9.39 -10.30
C ILE A 342 7.88 -8.73 -9.78
N ASP A 343 6.90 -9.55 -9.42
CA ASP A 343 5.68 -9.10 -8.75
C ASP A 343 5.74 -9.52 -7.28
N THR A 344 6.14 -8.62 -6.39
CA THR A 344 6.35 -8.97 -4.99
C THR A 344 5.03 -9.14 -4.23
N VAL A 345 4.94 -10.19 -3.40
CA VAL A 345 3.85 -10.43 -2.45
C VAL A 345 4.44 -10.48 -1.05
N VAL A 346 3.73 -9.86 -0.10
CA VAL A 346 4.15 -9.78 1.30
C VAL A 346 3.32 -10.73 2.15
N TYR A 347 4.00 -11.54 2.96
CA TYR A 347 3.41 -12.31 4.04
C TYR A 347 3.98 -11.80 5.36
N SER A 348 3.16 -11.58 6.38
CA SER A 348 3.67 -11.10 7.67
C SER A 348 2.88 -11.60 8.88
N SER A 349 3.54 -11.64 10.04
CA SER A 349 3.00 -12.13 11.33
C SER A 349 2.16 -11.05 12.05
N ARG A 350 1.04 -10.67 11.42
CA ARG A 350 0.33 -9.40 11.66
C ARG A 350 -0.54 -9.26 12.91
N LYS A 351 -1.14 -10.34 13.41
CA LYS A 351 -2.32 -10.25 14.30
C LYS A 351 -2.02 -10.49 15.77
N SER A 352 -1.15 -11.44 16.11
CA SER A 352 -0.82 -11.84 17.48
C SER A 352 -0.01 -10.77 18.25
N PHE A 353 0.81 -9.97 17.56
CA PHE A 353 1.70 -8.98 18.20
C PHE A 353 1.13 -7.55 18.35
N LEU A 354 0.22 -7.13 17.47
CA LEU A 354 -0.14 -5.71 17.33
C LEU A 354 -1.49 -5.33 17.96
N ARG A 355 -2.29 -6.30 18.42
CA ARG A 355 -3.56 -6.07 19.13
C ARG A 355 -3.36 -6.07 20.64
N GLU A 356 -4.04 -5.18 21.36
CA GLU A 356 -4.23 -5.32 22.81
C GLU A 356 -5.00 -6.61 23.11
N GLU A 357 -4.65 -7.32 24.18
CA GLU A 357 -5.35 -8.52 24.64
C GLU A 357 -6.86 -8.24 24.77
N GLY A 358 -7.71 -8.96 24.01
CA GLY A 358 -9.17 -8.98 24.22
C GLY A 358 -10.10 -8.55 23.08
N ALA A 359 -9.62 -8.35 21.85
CA ALA A 359 -10.51 -8.06 20.71
C ALA A 359 -11.21 -9.34 20.18
N PRO A 360 -12.54 -9.37 20.04
CA PRO A 360 -13.28 -10.58 19.62
C PRO A 360 -12.97 -11.03 18.19
N GLU A 361 -12.83 -12.35 18.02
CA GLU A 361 -12.57 -13.06 16.77
C GLU A 361 -13.82 -13.14 15.89
N THR A 362 -13.87 -12.43 14.77
CA THR A 362 -14.85 -12.73 13.71
C THR A 362 -14.38 -12.25 12.34
N LEU A 363 -13.67 -13.10 11.58
CA LEU A 363 -13.36 -12.79 10.17
C LEU A 363 -13.34 -14.07 9.33
N ASN A 364 -14.49 -14.41 8.72
CA ASN A 364 -14.62 -15.36 7.62
C ASN A 364 -15.03 -14.60 6.34
N ASP A 365 -14.42 -14.99 5.22
CA ASP A 365 -14.73 -14.62 3.82
C ASP A 365 -14.96 -13.13 3.53
N VAL A 366 -13.87 -12.43 3.21
CA VAL A 366 -13.91 -11.03 2.77
C VAL A 366 -14.01 -10.99 1.24
N ASN A 367 -15.18 -10.62 0.71
CA ASN A 367 -15.29 -10.16 -0.69
C ASN A 367 -14.59 -8.80 -0.87
N ASP A 368 -14.12 -8.47 -2.08
CA ASP A 368 -13.48 -7.17 -2.44
C ASP A 368 -14.22 -5.92 -1.88
N VAL A 369 -15.55 -5.98 -1.75
CA VAL A 369 -16.42 -4.88 -1.26
C VAL A 369 -16.39 -4.73 0.27
N GLN A 370 -15.87 -5.72 0.99
CA GLN A 370 -15.74 -5.74 2.46
C GLN A 370 -14.30 -5.49 2.94
N LEU A 371 -13.35 -5.28 2.03
CA LEU A 371 -11.93 -5.09 2.34
C LEU A 371 -11.69 -3.85 3.22
N ASP A 372 -12.37 -2.74 2.95
CA ASP A 372 -12.25 -1.51 3.76
C ASP A 372 -12.77 -1.69 5.19
N ARG A 373 -13.82 -2.50 5.36
CA ARG A 373 -14.35 -2.87 6.68
C ARG A 373 -13.41 -3.84 7.41
N TYR A 374 -12.80 -4.76 6.67
CA TYR A 374 -11.73 -5.61 7.19
C TYR A 374 -10.57 -4.77 7.70
N TYR A 375 -10.03 -3.86 6.90
CA TYR A 375 -8.90 -3.00 7.31
C TYR A 375 -9.26 -2.07 8.47
N LYS A 376 -10.48 -1.50 8.48
CA LYS A 376 -10.97 -0.70 9.61
C LYS A 376 -11.02 -1.51 10.91
N ASN A 377 -11.63 -2.69 10.88
CA ASN A 377 -11.72 -3.56 12.06
C ASN A 377 -10.35 -4.16 12.44
N PHE A 378 -9.47 -4.34 11.45
CA PHE A 378 -8.12 -4.85 11.63
C PHE A 378 -7.24 -3.85 12.37
N MET A 379 -7.25 -2.57 11.96
CA MET A 379 -6.49 -1.48 12.58
C MET A 379 -7.07 -1.00 13.92
N GLN A 380 -8.25 -1.48 14.31
CA GLN A 380 -8.88 -1.12 15.58
C GLN A 380 -8.07 -1.71 16.75
N GLY A 381 -7.70 -0.87 17.72
CA GLY A 381 -6.87 -1.28 18.87
C GLY A 381 -5.35 -1.22 18.64
N MET A 382 -4.88 -0.85 17.45
CA MET A 382 -3.45 -0.59 17.19
C MET A 382 -3.11 0.89 17.41
N GLY A 383 -1.91 1.18 17.92
CA GLY A 383 -1.37 2.54 17.97
C GLY A 383 -1.01 3.09 16.57
N GLU A 384 -0.88 4.41 16.44
CA GLU A 384 -0.58 5.04 15.14
C GLU A 384 0.81 4.64 14.60
N THR A 385 1.82 4.56 15.45
CA THR A 385 3.18 4.16 15.04
C THR A 385 3.20 2.71 14.56
N GLU A 386 2.45 1.82 15.20
CA GLU A 386 2.29 0.42 14.77
C GLU A 386 1.60 0.32 13.40
N LYS A 387 0.51 1.08 13.18
CA LYS A 387 -0.14 1.18 11.87
C LYS A 387 0.81 1.69 10.80
N ALA A 388 1.64 2.68 11.14
CA ALA A 388 2.63 3.23 10.24
C ALA A 388 3.72 2.21 9.89
N PHE A 389 4.22 1.46 10.87
CA PHE A 389 5.20 0.39 10.66
C PHE A 389 4.66 -0.68 9.72
N LEU A 390 3.42 -1.15 9.94
CA LEU A 390 2.77 -2.10 9.03
C LEU A 390 2.64 -1.54 7.61
N ALA A 391 2.19 -0.30 7.47
CA ALA A 391 2.08 0.35 6.16
C ALA A 391 3.45 0.50 5.48
N ALA A 392 4.52 0.73 6.24
CA ALA A 392 5.88 0.80 5.73
C ALA A 392 6.38 -0.56 5.23
N VAL A 393 6.06 -1.65 5.92
CA VAL A 393 6.35 -3.02 5.47
C VAL A 393 5.56 -3.34 4.19
N SER A 394 4.25 -3.05 4.15
CA SER A 394 3.44 -3.22 2.93
C SER A 394 4.02 -2.46 1.74
N ARG A 395 4.53 -1.24 1.98
CA ARG A 395 5.15 -0.41 0.95
C ARG A 395 6.40 -1.07 0.34
N LEU A 396 7.16 -1.86 1.11
CA LEU A 396 8.31 -2.61 0.56
C LEU A 396 7.86 -3.60 -0.52
N GLY A 397 6.68 -4.21 -0.36
CA GLY A 397 6.08 -5.12 -1.35
C GLY A 397 5.67 -4.46 -2.66
N ARG A 398 5.70 -3.12 -2.74
CA ARG A 398 5.41 -2.37 -3.98
C ARG A 398 6.66 -2.16 -4.84
N TYR A 399 7.82 -2.64 -4.39
CA TYR A 399 9.06 -2.68 -5.15
C TYR A 399 9.30 -4.11 -5.66
N PRO A 400 10.06 -4.31 -6.75
CA PRO A 400 10.46 -5.63 -7.22
C PRO A 400 11.55 -6.21 -6.30
N VAL A 401 11.14 -6.70 -5.14
CA VAL A 401 12.02 -7.17 -4.07
C VAL A 401 11.67 -8.59 -3.63
N GLU A 402 12.69 -9.40 -3.36
CA GLU A 402 12.55 -10.71 -2.72
C GLU A 402 13.38 -10.80 -1.44
N GLY A 403 12.90 -11.60 -0.50
CA GLY A 403 13.60 -11.93 0.73
C GLY A 403 12.72 -11.77 1.96
N GLY A 404 13.29 -11.33 3.08
CA GLY A 404 12.57 -11.31 4.35
C GLY A 404 13.18 -10.36 5.37
N LEU A 405 12.41 -10.06 6.40
CA LEU A 405 12.84 -9.30 7.54
C LEU A 405 12.25 -9.85 8.84
N ALA A 406 13.01 -9.75 9.91
CA ALA A 406 12.57 -10.01 11.27
C ALA A 406 12.97 -8.81 12.14
N VAL A 407 12.01 -8.31 12.92
CA VAL A 407 12.22 -7.22 13.87
C VAL A 407 11.84 -7.75 15.25
N ARG A 408 12.79 -7.72 16.18
CA ARG A 408 12.58 -8.09 17.58
C ARG A 408 12.74 -6.84 18.45
N TRP A 409 11.69 -6.51 19.20
CA TRP A 409 11.70 -5.43 20.16
C TRP A 409 11.99 -5.95 21.56
N GLU A 410 12.97 -5.33 22.21
CA GLU A 410 13.40 -5.60 23.58
C GLU A 410 13.31 -4.32 24.42
N THR A 411 13.70 -4.38 25.70
CA THR A 411 13.66 -3.18 26.57
C THR A 411 14.68 -2.10 26.21
N ASP A 412 15.81 -2.50 25.62
CA ASP A 412 16.96 -1.67 25.31
C ASP A 412 16.94 -1.10 23.89
N GLY A 413 16.09 -1.63 23.02
CA GLY A 413 16.00 -1.24 21.62
C GLY A 413 15.39 -2.32 20.75
N ILE A 414 15.73 -2.27 19.47
CA ILE A 414 15.26 -3.20 18.46
C ILE A 414 16.43 -3.89 17.79
N TYR A 415 16.19 -5.14 17.40
CA TYR A 415 17.11 -6.01 16.68
C TYR A 415 16.46 -6.35 15.35
N ILE A 416 17.11 -6.00 14.24
CA ILE A 416 16.59 -6.23 12.89
C ILE A 416 17.51 -7.16 12.13
N ASP A 417 16.96 -8.24 11.60
CA ASP A 417 17.58 -9.12 10.62
C ASP A 417 16.88 -8.93 9.27
N THR A 418 17.62 -8.65 8.19
CA THR A 418 17.04 -8.46 6.85
C THR A 418 17.84 -9.20 5.77
N SER A 419 17.12 -9.73 4.79
CA SER A 419 17.60 -10.20 3.50
C SER A 419 16.72 -9.53 2.45
N LEU A 420 17.15 -8.43 1.83
CA LEU A 420 16.33 -7.65 0.90
C LEU A 420 17.05 -7.52 -0.44
N ASN A 421 16.59 -8.26 -1.44
CA ASN A 421 17.16 -8.28 -2.78
C ASN A 421 16.26 -7.48 -3.72
N LEU A 422 16.67 -6.26 -4.05
CA LEU A 422 15.98 -5.41 -5.01
C LEU A 422 16.45 -5.74 -6.43
N HIS A 423 15.50 -5.96 -7.34
CA HIS A 423 15.78 -6.40 -8.71
C HIS A 423 15.73 -5.27 -9.77
N ASP A 424 15.52 -4.03 -9.32
CA ASP A 424 15.59 -2.83 -10.15
C ASP A 424 16.57 -1.80 -9.55
N PRO A 425 17.78 -1.63 -10.13
CA PRO A 425 18.74 -0.65 -9.67
C PRO A 425 18.27 0.80 -9.72
N ALA A 426 17.34 1.16 -10.62
CA ALA A 426 16.83 2.53 -10.73
C ALA A 426 16.04 2.95 -9.48
N LEU A 427 15.40 2.00 -8.81
CA LEU A 427 14.60 2.23 -7.61
C LEU A 427 15.41 2.20 -6.31
N LYS A 428 16.72 1.95 -6.36
CA LYS A 428 17.58 1.78 -5.18
C LYS A 428 17.45 2.92 -4.17
N SER A 429 17.47 4.16 -4.63
CA SER A 429 17.40 5.33 -3.73
C SER A 429 16.07 5.38 -2.98
N ALA A 430 14.95 5.23 -3.70
CA ALA A 430 13.61 5.23 -3.13
C ALA A 430 13.39 4.04 -2.18
N PHE A 431 13.87 2.86 -2.57
CA PHE A 431 13.78 1.65 -1.75
C PHE A 431 14.56 1.77 -0.45
N VAL A 432 15.80 2.27 -0.48
CA VAL A 432 16.60 2.51 0.74
C VAL A 432 15.90 3.51 1.67
N GLN A 433 15.26 4.55 1.14
CA GLN A 433 14.47 5.48 1.95
C GLN A 433 13.26 4.80 2.60
N ALA A 434 12.56 3.91 1.87
CA ALA A 434 11.44 3.14 2.40
C ALA A 434 11.89 2.17 3.53
N VAL A 435 13.01 1.47 3.33
CA VAL A 435 13.62 0.60 4.35
C VAL A 435 14.00 1.39 5.59
N ASN A 436 14.69 2.53 5.44
CA ASN A 436 15.07 3.36 6.58
C ASN A 436 13.84 3.91 7.32
N ASN A 437 12.77 4.29 6.62
CA ASN A 437 11.52 4.68 7.27
C ASN A 437 10.93 3.54 8.12
N MET A 438 10.93 2.30 7.61
CA MET A 438 10.49 1.13 8.36
C MET A 438 11.32 0.95 9.65
N VAL A 439 12.65 1.09 9.57
CA VAL A 439 13.52 1.01 10.76
C VAL A 439 13.22 2.12 11.77
N PHE A 440 13.11 3.38 11.33
CA PHE A 440 12.76 4.50 12.22
C PHE A 440 11.42 4.33 12.91
N LEU A 441 10.41 3.82 12.20
CA LEU A 441 9.10 3.52 12.77
C LEU A 441 9.18 2.38 13.78
N ALA A 442 9.97 1.34 13.50
CA ALA A 442 10.23 0.26 14.45
C ALA A 442 10.90 0.78 15.73
N GLN A 443 11.88 1.68 15.62
CA GLN A 443 12.58 2.24 16.80
C GLN A 443 11.63 3.00 17.74
N ALA A 444 10.54 3.55 17.21
CA ALA A 444 9.55 4.32 17.96
C ALA A 444 8.42 3.49 18.57
N ILE A 445 8.46 2.16 18.43
CA ILE A 445 7.52 1.25 19.07
C ILE A 445 8.15 0.74 20.37
N TYR A 446 7.46 0.95 21.51
CA TYR A 446 7.91 0.56 22.85
C TYR A 446 7.08 -0.60 23.40
N ARG A 447 7.31 -1.80 22.86
CA ARG A 447 6.68 -3.05 23.34
C ARG A 447 7.66 -4.20 23.17
N LYS A 448 7.50 -5.30 23.91
CA LYS A 448 8.28 -6.52 23.67
C LYS A 448 7.59 -7.43 22.68
N GLY A 449 8.34 -7.97 21.72
CA GLY A 449 7.90 -9.07 20.87
C GLY A 449 8.59 -9.07 19.52
N ILE A 450 8.03 -9.81 18.57
CA ILE A 450 8.67 -10.06 17.29
C ILE A 450 7.69 -9.88 16.12
N PHE A 451 8.21 -9.37 15.02
CA PHE A 451 7.50 -9.25 13.75
C PHE A 451 8.36 -9.87 12.64
N LYS A 452 7.75 -10.72 11.82
CA LYS A 452 8.39 -11.36 10.67
C LYS A 452 7.62 -11.02 9.41
N SER A 453 8.34 -10.82 8.31
CA SER A 453 7.75 -10.64 6.99
C SER A 453 8.61 -11.26 5.90
N CYS A 454 7.95 -11.98 4.98
CA CYS A 454 8.52 -12.52 3.76
C CYS A 454 8.03 -11.73 2.54
N LEU A 455 8.90 -11.60 1.54
CA LEU A 455 8.63 -10.99 0.26
C LEU A 455 8.99 -12.00 -0.83
N PHE A 456 7.98 -12.48 -1.57
CA PHE A 456 8.13 -13.49 -2.62
C PHE A 456 7.81 -12.92 -3.99
N ASN A 457 8.45 -13.45 -5.04
CA ASN A 457 7.97 -13.25 -6.40
C ASN A 457 6.70 -14.08 -6.66
N ALA A 458 5.55 -13.41 -6.80
CA ALA A 458 4.25 -14.01 -7.08
C ALA A 458 4.27 -14.93 -8.30
N ARG A 459 5.10 -14.62 -9.31
CA ARG A 459 5.18 -15.37 -10.57
C ARG A 459 5.72 -16.79 -10.38
N ASN A 460 6.47 -17.03 -9.31
CA ASN A 460 7.02 -18.35 -8.97
C ASN A 460 6.11 -19.14 -8.02
N THR A 461 4.90 -18.62 -7.72
CA THR A 461 3.94 -19.31 -6.88
C THR A 461 3.41 -20.55 -7.58
N LEU A 462 3.44 -21.70 -6.91
CA LEU A 462 2.78 -22.91 -7.40
C LEU A 462 1.33 -22.92 -6.94
N HIS A 463 0.43 -23.21 -7.86
CA HIS A 463 -1.02 -23.31 -7.62
C HIS A 463 -1.46 -24.75 -7.81
N VAL A 464 -2.05 -25.33 -6.76
CA VAL A 464 -2.59 -26.68 -6.78
C VAL A 464 -4.08 -26.60 -6.45
N ASP A 465 -4.90 -26.93 -7.45
CA ASP A 465 -6.35 -26.86 -7.35
C ASP A 465 -6.95 -28.24 -7.09
N ARG A 466 -8.12 -28.28 -6.43
CA ARG A 466 -8.90 -29.50 -6.24
C ARG A 466 -10.40 -29.27 -6.46
N ASP A 467 -11.07 -30.33 -6.92
CA ASP A 467 -12.49 -30.28 -7.26
C ASP A 467 -13.43 -30.26 -6.05
N GLU A 468 -13.00 -30.78 -4.91
CA GLU A 468 -13.79 -30.73 -3.66
C GLU A 468 -12.86 -30.55 -2.46
N PRO A 469 -13.30 -29.88 -1.37
CA PRO A 469 -12.48 -29.70 -0.17
C PRO A 469 -12.05 -30.99 0.54
N THR A 470 -12.66 -32.12 0.19
CA THR A 470 -12.38 -33.45 0.73
C THR A 470 -11.31 -34.21 -0.06
N HIS A 471 -11.02 -33.79 -1.31
CA HIS A 471 -10.00 -34.43 -2.14
C HIS A 471 -8.59 -33.96 -1.73
N PRO A 472 -7.56 -34.81 -1.89
CA PRO A 472 -6.17 -34.39 -1.69
C PRO A 472 -5.74 -33.37 -2.75
N PHE A 473 -4.77 -32.53 -2.41
CA PHE A 473 -4.10 -31.68 -3.39
C PHE A 473 -3.12 -32.54 -4.21
N VAL A 474 -3.27 -32.56 -5.54
CA VAL A 474 -2.44 -33.39 -6.42
C VAL A 474 -1.52 -32.50 -7.26
N VAL A 475 -0.22 -32.64 -7.05
CA VAL A 475 0.81 -31.88 -7.77
C VAL A 475 1.06 -32.51 -9.15
N SER A 476 1.17 -31.68 -10.19
CA SER A 476 1.52 -32.17 -11.54
C SER A 476 3.01 -32.59 -11.58
N PRO A 477 3.39 -33.67 -12.30
CA PRO A 477 4.79 -34.09 -12.43
C PRO A 477 5.76 -33.01 -12.95
N ASP A 478 5.24 -32.00 -13.64
CA ASP A 478 6.03 -30.92 -14.22
C ASP A 478 6.29 -29.76 -13.23
N MET A 479 5.61 -29.72 -12.09
CA MET A 479 5.78 -28.67 -11.08
C MET A 479 7.07 -28.87 -10.31
N LYS A 480 7.84 -27.80 -10.13
CA LYS A 480 9.09 -27.79 -9.36
C LYS A 480 9.19 -26.52 -8.53
N LEU A 481 9.78 -26.63 -7.35
CA LEU A 481 10.15 -25.47 -6.54
C LEU A 481 11.40 -24.83 -7.16
N HIS A 482 11.30 -23.54 -7.48
CA HIS A 482 12.40 -22.80 -8.08
C HIS A 482 13.49 -22.49 -7.03
N TYR A 483 14.75 -22.63 -7.42
CA TYR A 483 15.90 -22.23 -6.61
C TYR A 483 17.05 -21.71 -7.49
N GLU A 484 17.91 -20.90 -6.89
CA GLU A 484 19.16 -20.42 -7.51
C GLU A 484 20.38 -21.13 -6.91
N VAL A 485 21.42 -21.35 -7.70
CA VAL A 485 22.71 -21.89 -7.23
C VAL A 485 23.77 -20.79 -7.28
N SER A 486 24.47 -20.56 -6.18
CA SER A 486 25.56 -19.58 -6.13
C SER A 486 26.83 -20.14 -6.79
N PRO A 487 27.45 -19.45 -7.78
CA PRO A 487 28.55 -20.01 -8.58
C PRO A 487 29.91 -20.08 -7.85
N ALA A 488 30.01 -19.60 -6.62
CA ALA A 488 31.17 -19.78 -5.76
C ALA A 488 30.73 -19.89 -4.29
N PRO A 489 31.39 -20.73 -3.46
CA PRO A 489 31.29 -20.58 -2.02
C PRO A 489 31.83 -19.20 -1.70
N GLU A 490 30.97 -18.26 -1.30
CA GLU A 490 31.44 -17.05 -0.66
C GLU A 490 32.27 -17.50 0.54
N VAL A 491 33.54 -17.11 0.57
CA VAL A 491 34.48 -17.51 1.64
C VAL A 491 33.94 -16.92 2.93
N GLU A 492 33.15 -17.68 3.66
CA GLU A 492 32.46 -17.21 4.86
C GLU A 492 32.68 -18.13 6.05
N ASP A 493 32.68 -17.47 7.21
CA ASP A 493 33.13 -17.92 8.52
C ASP A 493 32.27 -19.08 9.06
N GLU A 494 32.85 -20.28 9.18
CA GLU A 494 32.23 -21.52 9.70
C GLU A 494 31.62 -21.39 11.11
N SER A 495 31.79 -20.25 11.78
CA SER A 495 31.31 -19.97 13.14
C SER A 495 29.82 -19.58 13.24
N ARG A 496 29.09 -19.45 12.12
CA ARG A 496 27.70 -18.94 12.09
C ARG A 496 26.68 -20.06 11.90
N VAL A 497 25.86 -20.30 12.94
CA VAL A 497 24.80 -21.32 12.93
C VAL A 497 23.56 -20.78 12.21
N HIS A 498 23.18 -21.39 11.08
CA HIS A 498 21.91 -21.15 10.42
C HIS A 498 20.84 -22.04 11.08
N SER A 499 20.08 -21.53 12.05
CA SER A 499 18.84 -22.18 12.48
C SER A 499 17.63 -21.53 11.82
N TYR A 500 16.57 -22.31 11.59
CA TYR A 500 15.25 -21.73 11.36
C TYR A 500 14.94 -20.79 12.54
N PHE A 501 14.23 -19.69 12.26
CA PHE A 501 13.96 -18.70 13.30
C PHE A 501 12.90 -19.24 14.29
N GLU A 502 13.37 -19.90 15.34
CA GLU A 502 12.59 -20.54 16.41
C GLU A 502 11.95 -19.49 17.34
N ASP A 503 10.63 -19.40 17.36
CA ASP A 503 9.85 -18.75 18.42
C ASP A 503 8.52 -19.50 18.59
N GLY A 504 8.05 -19.61 19.85
CA GLY A 504 6.96 -20.50 20.27
C GLY A 504 5.66 -20.45 19.44
N PRO A 505 4.78 -21.46 19.61
CA PRO A 505 3.59 -21.65 18.77
C PRO A 505 2.72 -20.40 18.73
N ASP A 506 2.45 -19.87 17.53
CA ASP A 506 1.54 -18.75 17.34
C ASP A 506 0.08 -19.26 17.44
N PRO A 507 -0.77 -18.66 18.28
CA PRO A 507 -2.18 -19.05 18.41
C PRO A 507 -3.01 -18.95 17.11
N GLU A 508 -2.46 -18.42 16.02
CA GLU A 508 -3.19 -18.14 14.78
C GLU A 508 -2.81 -19.05 13.59
N GLU A 509 -1.98 -20.07 13.83
CA GLU A 509 -1.68 -21.13 12.85
C GLU A 509 -2.79 -22.18 12.81
N PHE A 510 -3.51 -22.23 11.69
CA PHE A 510 -4.55 -23.25 11.48
C PHE A 510 -4.08 -24.45 10.64
N LEU A 511 -2.95 -24.33 9.94
CA LEU A 511 -2.45 -25.34 9.00
C LEU A 511 -1.26 -26.11 9.56
N VAL A 512 -1.51 -27.30 10.09
CA VAL A 512 -0.44 -28.24 10.48
C VAL A 512 0.04 -29.00 9.25
N LEU A 513 1.32 -28.84 8.90
CA LEU A 513 1.93 -29.63 7.83
C LEU A 513 2.21 -31.09 8.25
N PRO A 514 2.17 -32.05 7.30
CA PRO A 514 2.55 -33.44 7.52
C PRO A 514 4.01 -33.61 8.01
N ASP A 515 4.25 -34.62 8.85
CA ASP A 515 5.59 -34.97 9.36
C ASP A 515 6.61 -35.20 8.23
N THR A 516 6.16 -35.71 7.08
CA THR A 516 6.99 -35.91 5.88
C THR A 516 7.56 -34.59 5.36
N ILE A 517 6.75 -33.54 5.27
CA ILE A 517 7.20 -32.21 4.87
C ILE A 517 8.13 -31.62 5.94
N ILE A 518 7.77 -31.79 7.23
CA ILE A 518 8.58 -31.28 8.33
C ILE A 518 9.97 -31.93 8.33
N HIS A 519 10.07 -33.25 8.19
CA HIS A 519 11.34 -33.95 8.12
C HIS A 519 12.18 -33.55 6.91
N ALA A 520 11.56 -33.38 5.74
CA ALA A 520 12.29 -32.89 4.57
C ALA A 520 12.84 -31.47 4.79
N LEU A 521 12.10 -30.58 5.47
CA LEU A 521 12.57 -29.25 5.85
C LEU A 521 13.69 -29.28 6.90
N GLU A 522 13.64 -30.23 7.84
CA GLU A 522 14.72 -30.47 8.83
C GLU A 522 16.00 -30.93 8.12
N GLU A 523 15.92 -31.87 7.18
CA GLU A 523 17.06 -32.32 6.37
C GLU A 523 17.58 -31.20 5.47
N LEU A 524 16.69 -30.43 4.85
CA LEU A 524 17.05 -29.25 4.05
C LEU A 524 17.85 -28.26 4.90
N ASN A 525 17.48 -28.09 6.18
CA ASN A 525 18.20 -27.21 7.09
C ASN A 525 19.68 -27.57 7.27
N ALA A 526 20.04 -28.84 7.13
CA ALA A 526 21.43 -29.28 7.25
C ALA A 526 22.28 -28.85 6.04
N ILE A 527 21.65 -28.58 4.89
CA ILE A 527 22.32 -28.10 3.67
C ILE A 527 22.59 -26.59 3.80
N HIS A 528 23.77 -26.16 3.38
CA HIS A 528 24.16 -24.75 3.37
C HIS A 528 23.40 -23.99 2.26
N HIS A 529 22.27 -23.41 2.66
CA HIS A 529 21.35 -22.71 1.78
C HIS A 529 20.65 -21.59 2.55
N THR A 530 19.96 -20.76 1.79
CA THR A 530 19.11 -19.69 2.29
C THR A 530 17.78 -19.79 1.60
N GLY A 531 16.69 -19.51 2.29
CA GLY A 531 15.41 -19.51 1.63
C GLY A 531 14.23 -19.55 2.55
N MET A 532 13.08 -19.57 1.93
CA MET A 532 11.80 -19.48 2.60
C MET A 532 10.75 -20.21 1.78
N ILE A 533 9.78 -20.79 2.47
CA ILE A 533 8.64 -21.45 1.85
C ILE A 533 7.39 -21.17 2.67
N ILE A 534 6.26 -20.90 2.01
CA ILE A 534 4.94 -20.72 2.62
C ILE A 534 3.93 -21.57 1.87
N PHE A 535 3.09 -22.26 2.63
CA PHE A 535 1.90 -22.98 2.18
C PHE A 535 0.66 -22.20 2.62
N GLU A 536 -0.22 -21.86 1.69
CA GLU A 536 -1.53 -21.25 1.94
C GLU A 536 -2.61 -22.20 1.42
N ALA A 537 -3.28 -22.91 2.34
CA ALA A 537 -4.32 -23.89 2.04
C ALA A 537 -5.71 -23.28 2.26
N LEU A 538 -6.44 -23.10 1.17
CA LEU A 538 -7.85 -22.71 1.12
C LEU A 538 -8.72 -23.93 0.76
N PRO A 539 -10.06 -23.88 0.95
CA PRO A 539 -10.92 -25.03 0.72
C PRO A 539 -10.72 -25.75 -0.62
N ARG A 540 -10.39 -25.03 -1.70
CA ARG A 540 -10.23 -25.60 -3.05
C ARG A 540 -8.87 -25.32 -3.70
N HIS A 541 -8.02 -24.54 -3.04
CA HIS A 541 -6.79 -24.01 -3.63
C HIS A 541 -5.66 -24.10 -2.61
N LEU A 542 -4.52 -24.62 -3.02
CA LEU A 542 -3.27 -24.55 -2.27
C LEU A 542 -2.29 -23.70 -3.07
N LYS A 543 -1.68 -22.73 -2.40
CA LYS A 543 -0.57 -21.94 -2.95
C LYS A 543 0.70 -22.29 -2.21
N ILE A 544 1.79 -22.45 -2.96
CA ILE A 544 3.13 -22.67 -2.40
C ILE A 544 4.03 -21.55 -2.91
N HIS A 545 4.46 -20.69 -1.99
CA HIS A 545 5.43 -19.63 -2.25
C HIS A 545 6.79 -20.13 -1.82
N SER A 546 7.81 -19.96 -2.66
CA SER A 546 9.18 -20.31 -2.29
C SER A 546 10.19 -19.37 -2.91
N HIS A 547 11.27 -19.15 -2.16
CA HIS A 547 12.48 -18.51 -2.67
C HIS A 547 13.65 -19.23 -2.01
N TYR A 548 14.43 -19.97 -2.79
CA TYR A 548 15.57 -20.72 -2.31
C TYR A 548 16.83 -20.36 -3.07
N ARG A 549 17.93 -20.29 -2.33
CA ARG A 549 19.27 -20.12 -2.88
C ARG A 549 20.23 -21.08 -2.22
N LEU A 550 20.74 -22.01 -3.01
CA LEU A 550 21.77 -22.95 -2.62
C LEU A 550 23.13 -22.25 -2.65
N LEU A 551 23.83 -22.32 -1.52
CA LEU A 551 25.17 -21.73 -1.37
C LEU A 551 26.29 -22.75 -1.55
N ASP A 552 25.96 -24.05 -1.48
CA ASP A 552 26.87 -25.16 -1.71
C ASP A 552 26.46 -25.95 -2.97
N PRO A 553 27.07 -25.68 -4.14
CA PRO A 553 26.75 -26.38 -5.38
C PRO A 553 27.00 -27.88 -5.34
N GLU A 554 27.88 -28.39 -4.46
CA GLU A 554 28.16 -29.83 -4.39
C GLU A 554 26.95 -30.61 -3.84
N GLN A 555 26.07 -29.95 -3.10
CA GLN A 555 24.86 -30.53 -2.52
C GLN A 555 23.60 -30.33 -3.38
N GLU A 556 23.72 -29.83 -4.62
CA GLU A 556 22.57 -29.51 -5.49
C GLU A 556 21.65 -30.72 -5.74
N SER A 557 22.23 -31.90 -5.96
CA SER A 557 21.44 -33.11 -6.20
C SER A 557 20.57 -33.48 -4.99
N GLU A 558 21.12 -33.36 -3.79
CA GLU A 558 20.40 -33.66 -2.55
C GLU A 558 19.38 -32.56 -2.22
N PHE A 559 19.76 -31.30 -2.42
CA PHE A 559 18.88 -30.16 -2.25
C PHE A 559 17.63 -30.25 -3.14
N SER A 560 17.82 -30.55 -4.43
CA SER A 560 16.71 -30.74 -5.37
C SER A 560 15.83 -31.92 -4.98
N ARG A 561 16.41 -33.03 -4.51
CA ARG A 561 15.68 -34.22 -4.06
C ARG A 561 14.74 -33.90 -2.89
N LEU A 562 15.23 -33.13 -1.91
CA LEU A 562 14.43 -32.74 -0.75
C LEU A 562 13.26 -31.80 -1.12
N LEU A 563 13.47 -30.90 -2.09
CA LEU A 563 12.39 -30.07 -2.61
C LEU A 563 11.31 -30.90 -3.33
N ASP A 564 11.72 -31.93 -4.09
CA ASP A 564 10.80 -32.87 -4.75
C ASP A 564 10.04 -33.74 -3.73
N ASP A 565 10.68 -34.12 -2.61
CA ASP A 565 10.04 -34.84 -1.50
C ASP A 565 8.96 -33.97 -0.84
N ILE A 566 9.23 -32.68 -0.62
CA ILE A 566 8.25 -31.72 -0.10
C ILE A 566 7.03 -31.65 -1.02
N LEU A 567 7.24 -31.51 -2.34
CA LEU A 567 6.15 -31.47 -3.31
C LEU A 567 5.36 -32.78 -3.37
N SER A 568 6.03 -33.92 -3.31
CA SER A 568 5.37 -35.24 -3.35
C SER A 568 4.51 -35.49 -2.11
N ALA A 569 4.82 -34.86 -0.98
CA ALA A 569 4.06 -34.97 0.26
C ALA A 569 2.87 -33.98 0.36
N VAL A 570 2.68 -33.09 -0.62
CA VAL A 570 1.59 -32.09 -0.63
C VAL A 570 0.20 -32.73 -0.54
N GLU A 571 0.01 -33.93 -1.10
CA GLU A 571 -1.26 -34.67 -1.03
C GLU A 571 -1.69 -35.03 0.40
N GLN A 572 -0.76 -35.01 1.36
CA GLN A 572 -0.98 -35.33 2.76
C GLN A 572 -1.49 -34.11 3.55
N ILE A 573 -1.51 -32.91 2.95
CA ILE A 573 -2.03 -31.69 3.58
C ILE A 573 -3.56 -31.77 3.66
N THR A 574 -4.09 -31.81 4.88
CA THR A 574 -5.54 -31.97 5.14
C THR A 574 -6.18 -30.78 5.85
N GLY A 575 -5.38 -29.88 6.44
CA GLY A 575 -5.83 -28.66 7.12
C GLY A 575 -6.08 -27.49 6.16
N LEU A 576 -6.62 -26.40 6.72
CA LEU A 576 -6.75 -25.11 6.05
C LEU A 576 -6.01 -24.05 6.86
N GLY A 577 -5.53 -23.00 6.22
CA GLY A 577 -4.76 -21.94 6.85
C GLY A 577 -3.43 -21.70 6.16
N VAL A 578 -2.49 -21.15 6.90
CA VAL A 578 -1.16 -20.78 6.38
C VAL A 578 -0.10 -21.36 7.29
N SER A 579 0.98 -21.83 6.69
CA SER A 579 2.15 -22.38 7.37
C SER A 579 3.39 -22.00 6.58
N GLY A 580 4.49 -21.67 7.26
CA GLY A 580 5.66 -21.21 6.54
C GLY A 580 6.93 -21.18 7.38
N PHE A 581 8.04 -21.18 6.66
CA PHE A 581 9.38 -21.33 7.21
C PHE A 581 10.36 -20.40 6.52
N MET A 582 11.34 -19.93 7.28
CA MET A 582 12.38 -19.02 6.80
C MET A 582 13.73 -19.39 7.41
N LYS A 583 14.73 -19.53 6.53
CA LYS A 583 16.16 -19.66 6.84
C LYS A 583 16.93 -18.51 6.22
N MET A 584 17.43 -17.62 7.07
CA MET A 584 18.10 -16.40 6.61
C MET A 584 19.58 -16.66 6.26
N PRO A 585 20.09 -16.04 5.17
CA PRO A 585 21.49 -16.16 4.74
C PRO A 585 22.50 -15.75 5.79
N TYR A 586 22.26 -14.60 6.43
CA TYR A 586 23.22 -13.94 7.30
C TYR A 586 22.45 -13.40 8.48
N LYS A 587 22.79 -13.86 9.68
CA LYS A 587 22.32 -13.21 10.91
C LYS A 587 23.17 -11.95 11.15
N ASP A 588 23.02 -10.95 10.28
CA ASP A 588 23.59 -9.60 10.48
C ASP A 588 22.62 -8.77 11.31
N THR A 589 22.39 -9.22 12.55
CA THR A 589 21.43 -8.57 13.45
C THR A 589 21.90 -7.16 13.76
N ARG A 590 21.21 -6.17 13.22
CA ARG A 590 21.47 -4.76 13.50
C ARG A 590 20.70 -4.32 14.74
N PHE A 591 21.42 -3.78 15.72
CA PHE A 591 20.83 -3.17 16.90
C PHE A 591 20.59 -1.68 16.68
N PHE A 592 19.41 -1.21 17.09
CA PHE A 592 19.07 0.21 17.12
C PHE A 592 18.41 0.57 18.45
N PRO A 593 18.82 1.66 19.12
CA PRO A 593 18.16 2.12 20.34
C PRO A 593 16.76 2.64 20.01
N HIS A 594 15.88 2.63 21.00
CA HIS A 594 14.58 3.27 20.88
C HIS A 594 14.70 4.78 20.67
N ILE A 595 13.78 5.34 19.89
CA ILE A 595 13.65 6.77 19.68
C ILE A 595 12.22 7.21 19.95
N GLU A 596 12.03 8.38 20.56
CA GLU A 596 10.69 8.94 20.68
C GLU A 596 10.22 9.52 19.33
N ARG A 597 11.12 10.27 18.69
CA ARG A 597 10.92 10.88 17.37
C ARG A 597 12.25 11.28 16.74
N LEU A 598 12.25 11.44 15.41
CA LEU A 598 13.38 12.02 14.70
C LEU A 598 13.60 13.50 15.04
N PRO A 599 14.86 13.96 15.06
CA PRO A 599 15.18 15.35 15.35
C PRO A 599 14.70 16.28 14.24
N GLU A 600 14.47 17.54 14.59
CA GLU A 600 14.12 18.58 13.63
C GLU A 600 15.22 18.77 12.57
N ARG A 601 14.80 18.95 11.32
CA ARG A 601 15.70 19.24 10.19
C ARG A 601 15.21 20.50 9.49
N TYR A 602 16.03 21.54 9.54
CA TYR A 602 15.68 22.85 8.99
C TYR A 602 15.99 22.90 7.50
N TYR A 603 15.08 23.47 6.70
CA TYR A 603 15.43 23.92 5.36
C TYR A 603 16.46 25.07 5.46
N PRO A 604 17.51 25.09 4.62
CA PRO A 604 18.59 26.08 4.72
C PRO A 604 18.07 27.53 4.63
N ARG A 605 18.59 28.40 5.50
CA ARG A 605 18.23 29.83 5.48
C ARG A 605 18.68 30.54 4.21
N ASN A 606 19.81 30.13 3.64
CA ASN A 606 20.30 30.60 2.34
C ASN A 606 20.62 29.41 1.43
N PRO A 607 19.64 28.95 0.63
CA PRO A 607 19.82 27.73 -0.17
C PRO A 607 20.88 27.89 -1.29
N ARG A 608 21.16 29.13 -1.73
CA ARG A 608 22.14 29.40 -2.80
C ARG A 608 23.60 29.26 -2.35
N THR A 609 23.89 29.50 -1.07
CA THR A 609 25.26 29.32 -0.55
C THR A 609 25.62 27.87 -0.31
N GLU A 610 24.64 27.03 0.05
CA GLU A 610 24.86 25.58 0.19
C GLU A 610 25.05 24.90 -1.17
N HIS A 611 24.28 25.31 -2.19
CA HIS A 611 24.47 24.81 -3.57
C HIS A 611 25.86 25.16 -4.17
N ALA A 612 26.54 26.20 -3.65
CA ALA A 612 27.88 26.57 -4.10
C ALA A 612 29.00 25.85 -3.33
N SER A 613 28.67 25.10 -2.26
CA SER A 613 29.63 24.45 -1.36
C SER A 613 29.73 22.93 -1.55
N THR A 614 28.93 22.37 -2.46
CA THR A 614 29.02 20.98 -2.98
C THR A 614 29.45 21.03 -4.44
#